data_AF-A0A150HYA2-F1
#
_entry.id   AF-A0A150HYA2-F1
#
_cell.length_a   1.000
_cell.length_b   1.000
_cell.length_c   1.000
_cell.angle_alpha   90.00
_cell.angle_beta   90.00
_cell.angle_gamma   90.00
#
_symmetry.space_group_name_H-M   'P 1'
#
loop_
_entity.id
_entity.type
_entity.pdbx_description
1 polymer ?
#
loop_
_entity_poly.entity_id
_entity_poly.type
_entity_poly.pdbx_seq_one_letter_code
_entity_poly.pdbx_strand_id
1 'polypeptide(L)' 'MAVWRAYRLKRGSLNIGRRIEQAVGNALAMYANGNRKAGSKPLSAYDFMPHEQKPKPVEIGVEDYLMSMVGR' A
#
# COMPACT_ATOMS: atom_id res chain seq x y z
N MET A 1 19.75 0.66 -16.89
CA MET A 1 19.96 -0.61 -16.14
C MET A 1 20.31 -0.43 -14.66
N ALA A 2 21.04 0.62 -14.26
CA ALA A 2 21.44 0.83 -12.85
C ALA A 2 20.28 1.08 -11.87
N VAL A 3 19.27 1.86 -12.27
CA VAL A 3 18.11 2.20 -11.42
C VAL A 3 17.34 0.97 -10.98
N TRP A 4 17.10 0.02 -11.89
CA TRP A 4 16.37 -1.22 -11.60
C TRP A 4 17.14 -2.13 -10.63
N ARG A 5 18.47 -2.23 -10.82
CA ARG A 5 19.33 -2.99 -9.93
C ARG A 5 19.39 -2.36 -8.53
N ALA A 6 19.53 -1.04 -8.43
CA ALA A 6 19.49 -0.30 -7.17
C ALA A 6 18.13 -0.44 -6.46
N TYR A 7 17.03 -0.41 -7.21
CA TYR A 7 15.68 -0.66 -6.69
C TYR A 7 15.54 -2.07 -6.10
N ARG A 8 15.99 -3.10 -6.83
CA ARG A 8 15.98 -4.50 -6.35
C ARG A 8 16.89 -4.73 -5.14
N LEU A 9 18.06 -4.10 -5.10
CA LEU A 9 18.96 -4.17 -3.95
C LEU A 9 18.37 -3.46 -2.71
N LYS A 10 17.70 -2.32 -2.90
CA LYS A 10 17.11 -1.52 -1.82
C LYS A 10 15.79 -2.09 -1.29
N ARG A 11 14.99 -2.74 -2.13
CA ARG A 11 13.61 -3.16 -1.79
C ARG A 11 13.38 -4.68 -1.86
N GLY A 12 14.39 -5.46 -2.26
CA GLY A 12 14.27 -6.91 -2.46
C GLY A 12 13.61 -7.30 -3.79
N SER A 13 13.20 -8.56 -3.91
CA SER A 13 12.42 -9.05 -5.06
C SER A 13 11.19 -8.14 -5.28
N LEU A 14 10.69 -8.03 -6.52
CA LEU A 14 9.53 -7.19 -6.80
C LEU A 14 8.27 -7.58 -6.01
N ASN A 15 8.28 -8.75 -5.34
CA ASN A 15 7.16 -9.34 -4.62
C ASN A 15 5.90 -9.37 -5.50
N ILE A 16 6.05 -9.89 -6.72
CA ILE A 16 5.00 -9.87 -7.75
C ILE A 16 3.73 -10.55 -7.24
N GLY A 17 3.84 -11.70 -6.57
CA GLY A 17 2.68 -12.38 -5.97
C GLY A 17 1.91 -11.47 -5.00
N ARG A 18 2.63 -10.85 -4.05
CA ARG A 18 2.04 -9.88 -3.12
C ARG A 18 1.40 -8.69 -3.84
N ARG A 19 2.02 -8.18 -4.91
CA ARG A 19 1.45 -7.08 -5.71
C ARG A 19 0.17 -7.48 -6.44
N ILE A 20 0.11 -8.70 -6.96
CA ILE A 20 -1.09 -9.25 -7.60
C ILE A 20 -2.20 -9.41 -6.56
N GLU A 21 -1.89 -9.99 -5.40
CA GLU A 21 -2.87 -10.12 -4.30
C GLU A 21 -3.40 -8.75 -3.87
N GLN A 22 -2.52 -7.76 -3.67
CA GLN A 22 -2.94 -6.39 -3.33
C GLN A 22 -3.76 -5.72 -4.43
N ALA A 23 -3.45 -5.96 -5.71
CA ALA A 23 -4.22 -5.42 -6.82
C ALA A 23 -5.64 -6.02 -6.85
N VAL A 24 -5.76 -7.34 -6.67
CA VAL A 24 -7.05 -8.04 -6.61
C VAL A 24 -7.85 -7.60 -5.37
N GLY A 25 -7.20 -7.53 -4.21
CA GLY A 25 -7.83 -7.05 -2.97
C GLY A 25 -8.35 -5.61 -3.11
N ASN A 26 -7.61 -4.72 -3.79
CA ASN A 26 -8.08 -3.36 -4.07
C ASN A 26 -9.28 -3.35 -5.02
N ALA A 27 -9.28 -4.18 -6.06
CA ALA A 27 -10.43 -4.28 -6.97
C ALA A 27 -11.69 -4.77 -6.24
N LEU A 28 -11.56 -5.78 -5.38
CA LEU A 28 -12.66 -6.29 -4.55
C LEU A 28 -13.15 -5.24 -3.55
N ALA A 29 -12.22 -4.52 -2.89
CA ALA A 29 -12.56 -3.44 -1.98
C ALA A 29 -13.32 -2.32 -2.70
N MET A 30 -12.90 -1.92 -3.91
CA MET A 30 -13.61 -0.93 -4.71
C MET A 30 -15.03 -1.39 -5.05
N TYR A 31 -15.19 -2.63 -5.51
CA TYR A 31 -16.50 -3.20 -5.84
C TYR A 31 -17.42 -3.28 -4.62
N ALA A 32 -16.91 -3.81 -3.50
CA ALA A 32 -17.69 -3.95 -2.27
C ALA A 32 -18.06 -2.60 -1.67
N ASN A 33 -17.17 -1.61 -1.72
CA ASN A 33 -17.44 -0.25 -1.26
C ASN A 33 -18.42 0.50 -2.16
N GLY A 34 -18.46 0.21 -3.46
CA GLY A 34 -19.44 0.77 -4.39
C GLY A 34 -20.86 0.26 -4.13
N ASN A 35 -21.01 -0.95 -3.61
CA ASN A 35 -22.30 -1.59 -3.33
C ASN A 35 -22.68 -1.58 -1.83
N ARG A 36 -21.93 -0.86 -1.00
CA ARG A 36 -22.15 -0.87 0.45
C ARG A 36 -23.34 0.02 0.84
N LYS A 37 -24.02 -0.35 1.93
CA LYS A 37 -25.05 0.50 2.55
C LYS A 37 -24.43 1.77 3.12
N ALA A 38 -25.15 2.89 3.04
CA ALA A 38 -24.70 4.14 3.65
C ALA A 38 -24.45 3.94 5.16
N GLY A 39 -23.28 4.37 5.64
CA GLY A 39 -22.87 4.23 7.04
C GLY A 39 -22.17 2.92 7.40
N SER A 40 -22.03 1.95 6.49
CA SER A 40 -21.21 0.75 6.78
C SER A 40 -19.71 1.05 6.72
N LYS A 41 -18.90 0.31 7.48
CA LYS A 41 -17.44 0.47 7.49
C LYS A 41 -16.85 0.22 6.09
N PRO A 42 -15.95 1.09 5.60
CA PRO A 42 -15.29 0.86 4.33
C PRO A 42 -14.36 -0.35 4.43
N LEU A 43 -14.35 -1.16 3.38
CA LEU A 43 -13.47 -2.31 3.24
C LEU A 43 -12.14 -1.87 2.61
N SER A 44 -11.05 -2.43 3.08
CA SER A 44 -9.70 -2.26 2.57
C SER A 44 -9.24 -3.54 1.86
N ALA A 45 -8.25 -3.43 0.96
CA ALA A 45 -7.65 -4.61 0.32
C ALA A 45 -7.13 -5.63 1.34
N TYR A 46 -6.59 -5.15 2.46
CA TYR A 46 -6.06 -5.97 3.54
C TYR A 46 -7.14 -6.81 4.26
N ASP A 47 -8.42 -6.44 4.17
CA ASP A 47 -9.50 -7.26 4.73
C ASP A 47 -9.69 -8.58 3.95
N PHE A 48 -9.17 -8.65 2.72
CA PHE A 48 -9.11 -9.86 1.89
C PHE A 48 -7.76 -10.58 1.96
N MET A 49 -6.80 -10.05 2.72
CA MET A 49 -5.43 -10.58 2.83
C MET A 49 -5.08 -10.78 4.32
N PRO A 50 -5.69 -11.76 5.01
CA PRO A 50 -5.57 -11.89 6.47
C PRO A 50 -4.15 -12.23 6.94
N HIS A 51 -3.31 -12.77 6.06
CA HIS A 51 -1.90 -13.05 6.32
C HIS A 51 -1.02 -11.79 6.26
N GLU A 52 -1.49 -10.71 5.63
CA GLU A 52 -0.72 -9.49 5.47
C GLU A 52 -1.02 -8.52 6.63
N GLN A 53 0.02 -8.09 7.35
CA GLN A 53 -0.15 -7.08 8.40
C GLN A 53 -0.47 -5.73 7.75
N LYS A 54 -1.57 -5.11 8.18
CA LYS A 54 -1.91 -3.74 7.77
C LYS A 54 -0.72 -2.81 8.11
N PRO A 55 -0.21 -2.03 7.14
CA PRO A 55 0.86 -1.09 7.44
C PRO A 55 0.37 -0.13 8.51
N LYS A 56 1.18 0.04 9.56
CA LYS A 56 0.91 1.07 10.56
C LYS A 56 0.94 2.42 9.84
N PRO A 57 -0.04 3.31 10.05
CA PRO A 57 0.02 4.65 9.52
C PRO A 57 1.34 5.28 9.98
N VAL A 58 2.16 5.71 9.02
CA VAL A 58 3.37 6.44 9.35
C VAL A 58 2.92 7.87 9.62
N GLU A 59 2.75 8.21 10.89
CA GLU A 59 2.53 9.58 11.32
C GLU A 59 3.86 10.32 11.19
N ILE A 60 4.08 10.91 10.02
CA ILE A 60 5.21 11.81 9.79
C ILE A 60 4.71 13.21 10.13
N GLY A 61 5.40 13.90 11.04
CA GLY A 61 5.15 15.32 11.28
C GLY A 61 5.29 16.11 9.98
N VAL A 62 4.49 17.16 9.79
CA VAL A 62 4.53 17.97 8.55
C VAL A 62 5.94 18.50 8.30
N GLU A 63 6.63 18.88 9.38
CA GLU A 63 8.01 19.35 9.41
C GLU A 63 8.97 18.27 8.89
N ASP A 64 8.86 17.04 9.38
CA ASP A 64 9.69 15.91 8.95
C ASP A 64 9.44 15.55 7.47
N TYR A 65 8.20 15.67 7.00
CA TYR A 65 7.86 15.46 5.59
C TYR A 65 8.51 16.51 4.69
N LEU A 66 8.41 17.79 5.05
CA LEU A 66 9.01 18.89 4.29
C LEU A 66 10.54 18.78 4.26
N MET A 67 11.16 18.42 5.38
CA MET A 67 12.61 18.19 5.46
C MET A 67 13.07 16.98 4.62
N SER A 68 12.20 15.98 4.41
CA SER A 68 12.51 14.84 3.53
C SER A 68 12.47 15.17 2.03
N MET A 69 11.74 16.21 1.64
CA MET A 69 11.60 16.65 0.24
C MET A 69 12.69 17.63 -0.19
N VAL A 70 13.23 18.41 0.76
CA VAL A 70 14.42 19.21 0.53
C VAL A 70 15.62 18.26 0.62
N GLY A 71 15.99 17.69 -0.53
CA GLY A 71 17.21 16.90 -0.65
C GLY A 71 18.39 17.67 -0.05
N ARG A 72 19.12 17.02 0.84
CA ARG A 72 20.49 17.45 1.17
C ARG A 72 21.37 17.38 -0.06
#